data_AF-A0A4Z2FCD0-F1
#
_entry.id   AF-A0A4Z2FCD0-F1
#
_cell.length_a   1.000
_cell.length_b   1.000
_cell.length_c   1.000
_cell.angle_alpha   90.00
_cell.angle_beta   90.00
_cell.angle_gamma   90.00
#
_symmetry.space_group_name_H-M   'P 1'
#
loop_
_entity.id
_entity.type
_entity.pdbx_description
1 polymer ?
#
loop_
_entity_poly.entity_id
_entity_poly.type
_entity_poly.pdbx_seq_one_letter_code
_entity_poly.pdbx_strand_id
1 'polypeptide(L)'
;MHYCESCTSPHTPEHLLYLYHTHLRSLPWGQLHPDTQLMEQLFNVERGSPKSCFLFLGEVLCQVNWVSVLSDHLQAPPPLPTYPTLEDAGAQESHTMLVYLLYMLVFLAKEEHILSQPDSPLLSLLVQSSSLPWQQVDLSSFQGVLGYVGAHYAPSLLLSEDPALQLLLTSLRRAAGLQPLPQEVPHREDTLKASALVCWSVRSLAALEQGGGGVGLAALEAQLEALLESVVTFNPPEAGLEQRHMAFCRLFGDALALLNGVGVSTGEALAARVIAWLDRKGRGFPILPLLTACSRCLASVRHMTRIMEACITAYFNHAGEESVGWGPVLASLQVPELTVDDFLSESQSGGSFLTLYAFILQRLNSEYTAANERRTLGLINTWTNQVFPSGPADEAKLFLWWHKALSLSAEHLTPQAGPAEGSGVVLGLSRLQTRLLQLGEERLNSGLLGAIGLGKRSPVSNRFRVVVRSLGAFMSVQMPSESELRLQPGSDLQLSEKAQQMLAVLEAMPSNKQYAELEDAVNKAVRFIRYPGHCLGDGPRLLALLANLLYPDLRYLHAIR
;
A
#
# COMPACT_ATOMS: atom_id res chain seq x y z
N MET A 1 42.03 28.67 5.09
CA MET A 1 43.28 27.99 4.68
C MET A 1 44.30 27.95 5.80
N HIS A 2 45.13 28.99 6.02
CA HIS A 2 46.21 28.94 7.03
C HIS A 2 45.78 28.43 8.41
N TYR A 3 44.64 28.89 8.94
CA TYR A 3 44.11 28.40 10.22
C TYR A 3 43.87 26.87 10.22
N CYS A 4 43.19 26.35 9.20
CA CYS A 4 42.87 24.91 9.07
C CYS A 4 44.12 24.05 8.85
N GLU A 5 45.15 24.57 8.19
CA GLU A 5 46.36 23.79 7.88
C GLU A 5 47.38 23.81 9.02
N SER A 6 47.49 24.95 9.71
CA SER A 6 48.61 25.21 10.63
C SER A 6 48.20 25.29 12.09
N CYS A 7 46.92 25.55 12.41
CA CYS A 7 46.49 25.82 13.78
C CYS A 7 45.62 24.71 14.38
N THR A 8 44.97 23.87 13.58
CA THR A 8 43.99 22.87 14.07
C THR A 8 44.60 21.50 14.40
N SER A 9 45.92 21.39 14.50
CA SER A 9 46.60 20.13 14.89
C SER A 9 46.02 19.54 16.19
N PRO A 10 45.88 18.20 16.31
CA PRO A 10 45.35 17.55 17.51
C PRO A 10 46.08 17.93 18.82
N HIS A 11 47.32 18.41 18.71
CA HIS A 11 48.19 18.72 19.83
C HIS A 11 48.24 20.22 20.15
N THR A 12 47.49 21.06 19.43
CA THR A 12 47.47 22.51 19.68
C THR A 12 46.81 22.79 21.04
N PRO A 13 47.47 23.52 21.96
CA PRO A 13 46.89 23.88 23.25
C PRO A 13 45.65 24.79 23.15
N GLU A 14 44.61 24.51 23.95
CA GLU A 14 43.33 25.26 23.96
C GLU A 14 43.50 26.76 24.23
N HIS A 15 44.46 27.17 25.07
CA HIS A 15 44.69 28.58 25.34
C HIS A 15 45.22 29.35 24.11
N LEU A 16 45.97 28.69 23.22
CA LEU A 16 46.39 29.28 21.95
C LEU A 16 45.22 29.34 20.97
N LEU A 17 44.41 28.28 20.90
CA LEU A 17 43.20 28.25 20.07
C LEU A 17 42.23 29.36 20.47
N TYR A 18 42.03 29.58 21.77
CA TYR A 18 41.21 30.68 22.28
C TYR A 18 41.68 32.05 21.79
N LEU A 19 43.00 32.32 21.80
CA LEU A 19 43.57 33.57 21.26
C LEU A 19 43.31 33.69 19.76
N TYR A 20 43.54 32.62 18.99
CA TYR A 20 43.26 32.60 17.55
C TYR A 20 41.78 32.86 17.27
N HIS A 21 40.87 32.12 17.91
CA HIS A 21 39.42 32.28 17.73
C HIS A 21 38.95 33.69 18.08
N THR A 22 39.48 34.28 19.16
CA THR A 22 39.13 35.65 19.57
C THR A 22 39.49 36.67 18.50
N HIS A 23 40.71 36.60 17.95
CA HIS A 23 41.13 37.51 16.88
C HIS A 23 40.39 37.24 15.58
N LEU A 24 40.25 35.98 15.19
CA LEU A 24 39.61 35.60 13.94
C LEU A 24 38.11 35.93 13.93
N ARG A 25 37.41 35.89 15.07
CA ARG A 25 35.99 36.31 15.16
C ARG A 25 35.74 37.77 14.75
N SER A 26 36.74 38.65 14.84
CA SER A 26 36.59 40.06 14.43
C SER A 26 36.63 40.29 12.92
N LEU A 27 36.93 39.26 12.13
CA LEU A 27 36.97 39.36 10.68
C LEU A 27 35.55 39.39 10.07
N PRO A 28 35.36 40.05 8.91
CA PRO A 28 34.05 40.19 8.27
C PRO A 28 33.65 38.90 7.51
N TRP A 29 33.38 37.82 8.24
CA TRP A 29 33.11 36.49 7.65
C TRP A 29 31.91 36.43 6.72
N GLY A 30 30.95 37.36 6.82
CA GLY A 30 29.86 37.47 5.86
C GLY A 30 30.28 37.83 4.42
N GLN A 31 31.53 38.29 4.23
CA GLN A 31 32.13 38.52 2.92
C GLN A 31 32.96 37.33 2.42
N LEU A 32 33.06 36.25 3.20
CA LEU A 32 33.78 35.05 2.79
C LEU A 32 33.04 34.37 1.63
N HIS A 33 33.77 34.07 0.56
CA HIS A 33 33.33 33.23 -0.54
C HIS A 33 34.16 31.93 -0.51
N PRO A 34 33.65 30.84 0.11
CA PRO A 34 34.34 29.56 0.14
C PRO A 34 34.47 28.95 -1.26
N ASP A 35 35.59 28.29 -1.53
CA ASP A 35 35.77 27.38 -2.66
C ASP A 35 35.77 25.92 -2.19
N THR A 36 35.87 24.98 -3.12
CA THR A 36 35.90 23.53 -2.82
C THR A 36 37.09 23.16 -1.93
N GLN A 37 38.25 23.75 -2.17
CA GLN A 37 39.47 23.48 -1.38
C GLN A 37 39.30 23.92 0.08
N LEU A 38 38.74 25.11 0.31
CA LEU A 38 38.44 25.58 1.66
C LEU A 38 37.41 24.66 2.33
N MET A 39 36.35 24.26 1.62
CA MET A 39 35.32 23.37 2.16
C MET A 39 35.88 22.00 2.56
N GLU A 40 36.77 21.44 1.75
CA GLU A 40 37.48 20.20 2.09
C GLU A 40 38.32 20.36 3.36
N GLN A 41 39.05 21.47 3.49
CA GLN A 41 39.83 21.74 4.71
C GLN A 41 38.93 21.89 5.94
N LEU A 42 37.81 22.60 5.81
CA LEU A 42 36.84 22.75 6.90
C LEU A 42 36.23 21.40 7.31
N PHE A 43 35.90 20.55 6.33
CA PHE A 43 35.39 19.20 6.57
C PHE A 43 36.43 18.33 7.30
N ASN A 44 37.70 18.41 6.90
CA ASN A 44 38.80 17.68 7.54
C ASN A 44 39.04 18.10 9.00
N VAL A 45 38.66 19.33 9.40
CA VAL A 45 38.81 19.77 10.80
C VAL A 45 37.91 18.99 11.75
N GLU A 46 36.75 18.49 11.31
CA GLU A 46 35.92 17.61 12.15
C GLU A 46 36.66 16.33 12.55
N ARG A 47 37.59 15.86 11.70
CA ARG A 47 38.34 14.62 11.90
C ARG A 47 39.68 14.89 12.57
N GLY A 48 39.72 14.73 13.89
CA GLY A 48 40.96 14.65 14.65
C GLY A 48 41.54 15.99 15.12
N SER A 49 40.88 17.12 14.83
CA SER A 49 41.23 18.41 15.44
C SER A 49 40.54 18.59 16.81
N PRO A 50 41.03 19.49 17.66
CA PRO A 50 40.31 19.86 18.90
C PRO A 50 38.90 20.36 18.60
N LYS A 51 37.93 19.99 19.44
CA LYS A 51 36.49 20.32 19.24
C LYS A 51 36.25 21.82 19.12
N SER A 52 37.01 22.64 19.84
CA SER A 52 36.93 24.10 19.78
C SER A 52 37.22 24.65 18.38
N CYS A 53 38.11 24.01 17.61
CA CYS A 53 38.38 24.37 16.21
C CYS A 53 37.16 24.14 15.32
N PHE A 54 36.51 22.98 15.44
CA PHE A 54 35.30 22.65 14.68
C PHE A 54 34.16 23.62 15.01
N LEU A 55 33.92 23.92 16.30
CA LEU A 55 32.89 24.86 16.73
C LEU A 55 33.14 26.28 16.20
N PHE A 56 34.37 26.77 16.29
CA PHE A 56 34.74 28.08 15.74
C PHE A 56 34.49 28.15 14.22
N LEU A 57 34.89 27.13 13.47
CA LEU A 57 34.63 27.08 12.03
C LEU A 57 33.14 26.95 11.71
N GLY A 58 32.38 26.23 12.55
CA GLY A 58 30.93 26.20 12.51
C GLY A 58 30.30 27.59 12.63
N GLU A 59 30.75 28.39 13.61
CA GLU A 59 30.32 29.78 13.78
C GLU A 59 30.63 30.64 12.54
N VAL A 60 31.80 30.43 11.91
CA VAL A 60 32.17 31.12 10.66
C VAL A 60 31.26 30.72 9.51
N LEU A 61 30.97 29.43 9.34
CA LEU A 61 30.10 28.94 8.25
C LEU A 61 28.67 29.44 8.34
N CYS A 62 28.18 29.69 9.55
CA CYS A 62 26.85 30.25 9.76
C CYS A 62 26.75 31.74 9.33
N GLN A 63 27.87 32.44 9.17
CA GLN A 63 27.90 33.83 8.70
C GLN A 63 27.99 33.94 7.17
N VAL A 64 28.33 32.86 6.47
CA VAL A 64 28.48 32.85 5.01
C VAL A 64 27.12 32.93 4.33
N ASN A 65 27.01 33.78 3.30
CA ASN A 65 25.81 33.84 2.46
C ASN A 65 25.84 32.73 1.39
N TRP A 66 25.41 31.53 1.78
CA TRP A 66 25.43 30.36 0.90
C TRP A 66 24.57 30.48 -0.35
N VAL A 67 23.50 31.28 -0.30
CA VAL A 67 22.68 31.56 -1.47
C VAL A 67 23.48 32.33 -2.51
N SER A 68 24.23 33.35 -2.10
CA SER A 68 25.13 34.11 -2.99
C SER A 68 26.27 33.23 -3.51
N VAL A 69 26.92 32.49 -2.61
CA VAL A 69 28.04 31.61 -2.96
C VAL A 69 27.62 30.60 -4.02
N LEU A 70 26.45 29.98 -3.85
CA LEU A 70 25.96 28.97 -4.78
C LEU A 70 25.20 29.58 -5.98
N SER A 71 24.73 30.83 -5.93
CA SER A 71 24.04 31.45 -7.08
C SER A 71 24.96 31.68 -8.28
N ASP A 72 26.23 31.97 -8.03
CA ASP A 72 27.26 32.14 -9.07
C ASP A 72 27.53 30.81 -9.82
N HIS A 73 27.11 29.72 -9.21
CA HIS A 73 27.38 28.34 -9.55
C HIS A 73 26.14 27.60 -10.12
N LEU A 74 24.93 28.14 -9.91
CA LEU A 74 23.65 27.52 -10.24
C LEU A 74 22.93 28.12 -11.48
N GLN A 75 23.45 29.17 -12.12
CA GLN A 75 22.91 29.65 -13.39
C GLN A 75 23.33 28.73 -14.55
N ALA A 76 22.40 27.99 -15.13
CA ALA A 76 22.62 27.21 -16.35
C ALA A 76 21.75 27.71 -17.53
N PRO A 77 22.28 27.91 -18.75
CA PRO A 77 21.53 27.77 -19.99
C PRO A 77 21.60 26.31 -20.53
N PRO A 78 20.61 25.85 -21.33
CA PRO A 78 20.56 24.48 -21.89
C PRO A 78 21.53 24.27 -23.08
N PRO A 79 21.74 23.01 -23.54
CA PRO A 79 23.02 22.54 -24.05
C PRO A 79 23.19 22.67 -25.57
N LEU A 80 24.43 22.89 -26.01
CA LEU A 80 24.93 22.51 -27.34
C LEU A 80 25.96 21.39 -27.15
N PRO A 81 25.87 20.25 -27.85
CA PRO A 81 26.76 19.12 -27.61
C PRO A 81 28.02 19.28 -28.46
N THR A 82 29.12 19.74 -27.89
CA THR A 82 30.44 19.51 -28.51
C THR A 82 31.58 19.76 -27.51
N TYR A 83 32.27 18.68 -27.13
CA TYR A 83 33.53 18.61 -26.35
C TYR A 83 33.43 18.98 -24.85
N PRO A 84 34.19 18.28 -23.96
CA PRO A 84 34.32 18.69 -22.57
C PRO A 84 35.07 20.02 -22.53
N THR A 85 34.39 21.07 -22.14
CA THR A 85 34.97 22.42 -21.99
C THR A 85 35.04 22.78 -20.50
N LEU A 86 35.74 23.88 -20.18
CA LEU A 86 35.93 24.43 -18.82
C LEU A 86 34.62 24.60 -18.00
N GLU A 87 33.46 24.50 -18.64
CA GLU A 87 32.12 24.58 -18.05
C GLU A 87 31.77 23.35 -17.19
N ASP A 88 32.32 22.16 -17.49
CA ASP A 88 32.12 20.95 -16.67
C ASP A 88 32.76 21.07 -15.28
N ALA A 89 33.85 21.85 -15.16
CA ALA A 89 34.57 22.05 -13.91
C ALA A 89 33.77 22.92 -12.91
N GLY A 90 33.12 23.99 -13.39
CA GLY A 90 32.31 24.87 -12.54
C GLY A 90 31.08 24.17 -11.97
N ALA A 91 30.41 23.33 -12.75
CA ALA A 91 29.27 22.53 -12.27
C ALA A 91 29.71 21.48 -11.24
N GLN A 92 30.89 20.87 -11.43
CA GLN A 92 31.47 19.90 -10.50
C GLN A 92 31.93 20.54 -9.18
N GLU A 93 32.45 21.78 -9.22
CA GLU A 93 32.79 22.54 -8.01
C GLU A 93 31.56 22.85 -7.16
N SER A 94 30.50 23.33 -7.80
CA SER A 94 29.19 23.62 -7.19
C SER A 94 28.59 22.42 -6.48
N HIS A 95 28.65 21.26 -7.15
CA HIS A 95 28.20 19.97 -6.61
C HIS A 95 28.98 19.57 -5.36
N THR A 96 30.31 19.65 -5.43
CA THR A 96 31.20 19.29 -4.31
C THR A 96 30.96 20.20 -3.10
N MET A 97 30.75 21.49 -3.32
CA MET A 97 30.40 22.44 -2.25
C MET A 97 29.07 22.10 -1.57
N LEU A 98 28.04 21.73 -2.34
CA LEU A 98 26.75 21.28 -1.78
C LEU A 98 26.91 20.04 -0.91
N VAL A 99 27.71 19.07 -1.34
CA VAL A 99 28.01 17.86 -0.56
C VAL A 99 28.65 18.21 0.78
N TYR A 100 29.73 19.00 0.77
CA TYR A 100 30.40 19.40 2.01
C TYR A 100 29.48 20.20 2.93
N LEU A 101 28.69 21.13 2.38
CA LEU A 101 27.74 21.91 3.16
C LEU A 101 26.71 21.00 3.85
N LEU A 102 26.15 20.02 3.15
CA LEU A 102 25.20 19.08 3.75
C LEU A 102 25.81 18.29 4.91
N TYR A 103 27.05 17.80 4.75
CA TYR A 103 27.78 17.16 5.85
C TYR A 103 27.99 18.10 7.02
N MET A 104 28.43 19.34 6.77
CA MET A 104 28.67 20.30 7.84
C MET A 104 27.39 20.66 8.59
N LEU A 105 26.24 20.81 7.90
CA LEU A 105 24.94 20.99 8.55
C LEU A 105 24.61 19.82 9.48
N VAL A 106 24.85 18.59 9.04
CA VAL A 106 24.64 17.38 9.84
C VAL A 106 25.62 17.31 11.02
N PHE A 107 26.85 17.78 10.89
CA PHE A 107 27.80 17.80 12.02
C PHE A 107 27.42 18.88 13.04
N LEU A 108 27.07 20.07 12.57
CA LEU A 108 26.77 21.23 13.41
C LEU A 108 25.41 21.12 14.11
N ALA A 109 24.39 20.53 13.47
CA ALA A 109 23.07 20.37 14.06
C ALA A 109 23.03 19.46 15.30
N LYS A 110 24.12 18.74 15.59
CA LYS A 110 24.29 17.97 16.82
C LYS A 110 24.85 18.81 17.98
N GLU A 111 25.43 19.98 17.69
CA GLU A 111 26.19 20.77 18.66
C GLU A 111 25.31 21.83 19.34
N GLU A 112 24.83 21.50 20.54
CA GLU A 112 24.00 22.38 21.37
C GLU A 112 24.63 23.76 21.65
N HIS A 113 25.96 23.85 21.65
CA HIS A 113 26.68 25.10 21.91
C HIS A 113 26.34 26.22 20.92
N ILE A 114 26.08 25.88 19.64
CA ILE A 114 25.75 26.86 18.60
C ILE A 114 24.22 27.07 18.53
N LEU A 115 23.45 26.01 18.79
CA LEU A 115 21.98 26.06 18.78
C LEU A 115 21.39 26.85 19.94
N SER A 116 22.00 26.79 21.13
CA SER A 116 21.50 27.46 22.34
C SER A 116 21.78 28.96 22.40
N GLN A 117 22.51 29.52 21.41
CA GLN A 117 22.79 30.95 21.35
C GLN A 117 21.52 31.75 21.00
N PRO A 118 21.32 32.94 21.60
CA PRO A 118 20.25 33.85 21.17
C PRO A 118 20.46 34.23 19.70
N ASP A 119 19.38 34.19 18.92
CA ASP A 119 19.43 34.35 17.46
C ASP A 119 20.41 33.38 16.77
N SER A 120 20.30 32.09 17.12
CA SER A 120 21.24 31.05 16.68
C SER A 120 21.57 31.15 15.18
N PRO A 121 22.84 31.42 14.84
CA PRO A 121 23.24 31.61 13.45
C PRO A 121 23.13 30.29 12.66
N LEU A 122 23.23 29.15 13.33
CA LEU A 122 23.01 27.83 12.73
C LEU A 122 21.53 27.59 12.38
N LEU A 123 20.59 28.06 13.21
CA LEU A 123 19.17 27.99 12.86
C LEU A 123 18.87 28.84 11.62
N SER A 124 19.44 30.06 11.55
CA SER A 124 19.34 30.91 10.35
C SER A 124 19.91 30.20 9.11
N LEU A 125 21.08 29.55 9.25
CA LEU A 125 21.68 28.78 8.17
C LEU A 125 20.77 27.62 7.73
N LEU A 126 20.19 26.84 8.66
CA LEU A 126 19.25 25.75 8.35
C LEU A 126 17.97 26.24 7.66
N VAL A 127 17.49 27.44 8.00
CA VAL A 127 16.38 28.07 7.27
C VAL A 127 16.80 28.41 5.85
N GLN A 128 17.96 29.05 5.66
CA GLN A 128 18.51 29.34 4.33
C GLN A 128 18.76 28.07 3.52
N SER A 129 19.21 27.01 4.18
CA SER A 129 19.53 25.72 3.57
C SER A 129 18.31 25.09 2.91
N SER A 130 17.09 25.50 3.30
CA SER A 130 15.87 25.06 2.66
C SER A 130 15.83 25.46 1.18
N SER A 131 16.31 26.64 0.78
CA SER A 131 16.27 27.06 -0.64
C SER A 131 17.36 26.44 -1.52
N LEU A 132 18.22 25.58 -0.97
CA LEU A 132 19.33 25.01 -1.71
C LEU A 132 18.90 23.79 -2.56
N PRO A 133 19.51 23.58 -3.73
CA PRO A 133 19.13 22.52 -4.67
C PRO A 133 19.72 21.16 -4.26
N TRP A 134 19.29 20.64 -3.11
CA TRP A 134 19.80 19.39 -2.54
C TRP A 134 19.65 18.17 -3.45
N GLN A 135 18.76 18.23 -4.44
CA GLN A 135 18.60 17.16 -5.44
C GLN A 135 19.88 16.87 -6.22
N GLN A 136 20.79 17.85 -6.32
CA GLN A 136 22.08 17.70 -6.99
C GLN A 136 23.06 16.81 -6.22
N VAL A 137 22.86 16.60 -4.91
CA VAL A 137 23.70 15.68 -4.13
C VAL A 137 23.55 14.26 -4.70
N ASP A 138 24.69 13.65 -5.03
CA ASP A 138 24.73 12.32 -5.62
C ASP A 138 24.41 11.24 -4.58
N LEU A 139 24.01 10.07 -5.07
CA LEU A 139 23.61 8.94 -4.24
C LEU A 139 24.70 8.52 -3.24
N SER A 140 25.97 8.49 -3.65
CA SER A 140 27.06 7.99 -2.80
C SER A 140 27.32 8.93 -1.62
N SER A 141 27.35 10.24 -1.90
CA SER A 141 27.46 11.28 -0.89
C SER A 141 26.27 11.28 0.06
N PHE A 142 25.05 11.17 -0.48
CA PHE A 142 23.83 11.13 0.33
C PHE A 142 23.78 9.90 1.24
N GLN A 143 24.19 8.72 0.75
CA GLN A 143 24.29 7.52 1.59
C GLN A 143 25.33 7.66 2.69
N GLY A 144 26.47 8.32 2.42
CA GLY A 144 27.47 8.63 3.43
C GLY A 144 26.93 9.58 4.52
N VAL A 145 26.17 10.61 4.12
CA VAL A 145 25.48 11.51 5.06
C VAL A 145 24.49 10.73 5.93
N LEU A 146 23.62 9.91 5.34
CA LEU A 146 22.68 9.09 6.11
C LEU A 146 23.38 8.07 7.01
N GLY A 147 24.52 7.53 6.57
CA GLY A 147 25.37 6.66 7.37
C GLY A 147 25.88 7.37 8.63
N TYR A 148 26.35 8.62 8.48
CA TYR A 148 26.75 9.44 9.63
C TYR A 148 25.57 9.72 10.54
N VAL A 149 24.42 10.15 10.00
CA VAL A 149 23.20 10.40 10.80
C VAL A 149 22.84 9.15 11.61
N GLY A 150 22.80 7.98 10.98
CA GLY A 150 22.49 6.71 11.65
C GLY A 150 23.49 6.28 12.72
N ALA A 151 24.77 6.68 12.61
CA ALA A 151 25.80 6.33 13.59
C ALA A 151 25.90 7.34 14.75
N HIS A 152 25.59 8.61 14.50
CA HIS A 152 25.89 9.70 15.43
C HIS A 152 24.64 10.37 16.04
N TYR A 153 23.44 10.14 15.51
CA TYR A 153 22.18 10.63 16.07
C TYR A 153 21.39 9.50 16.73
N ALA A 154 20.63 9.83 17.78
CA ALA A 154 19.71 8.89 18.37
C ALA A 154 18.54 8.59 17.39
N PRO A 155 18.01 7.36 17.35
CA PRO A 155 16.85 7.03 16.51
C PRO A 155 15.63 7.94 16.75
N SER A 156 15.50 8.51 17.95
CA SER A 156 14.45 9.46 18.34
C SER A 156 14.48 10.77 17.57
N LEU A 157 15.53 11.02 16.77
CA LEU A 157 15.61 12.16 15.86
C LEU A 157 14.35 12.33 15.01
N LEU A 158 13.77 11.23 14.52
CA LEU A 158 12.54 11.25 13.71
C LEU A 158 11.30 11.80 14.45
N LEU A 159 11.33 11.73 15.78
CA LEU A 159 10.27 12.17 16.68
C LEU A 159 10.58 13.52 17.34
N SER A 160 11.70 14.15 16.96
CA SER A 160 12.14 15.39 17.59
C SER A 160 11.21 16.55 17.22
N GLU A 161 10.76 17.33 18.20
CA GLU A 161 10.04 18.59 17.97
C GLU A 161 11.00 19.79 17.91
N ASP A 162 12.31 19.55 18.00
CA ASP A 162 13.32 20.60 17.90
C ASP A 162 13.32 21.23 16.49
N PRO A 163 13.17 22.57 16.36
CA PRO A 163 13.11 23.24 15.07
C PRO A 163 14.35 23.03 14.19
N ALA A 164 15.55 23.00 14.77
CA ALA A 164 16.77 22.82 14.00
C ALA A 164 16.87 21.39 13.44
N LEU A 165 16.52 20.38 14.25
CA LEU A 165 16.47 18.99 13.80
C LEU A 165 15.36 18.76 12.76
N GLN A 166 14.23 19.44 12.86
CA GLN A 166 13.17 19.38 11.84
C GLN A 166 13.62 20.01 10.50
N LEU A 167 14.34 21.13 10.53
CA LEU A 167 14.92 21.74 9.33
C LEU A 167 16.00 20.85 8.70
N LEU A 168 16.82 20.18 9.53
CA LEU A 168 17.78 19.19 9.06
C LEU A 168 17.09 18.02 8.36
N LEU A 169 16.08 17.42 8.99
CA LEU A 169 15.28 16.34 8.39
C LEU A 169 14.61 16.79 7.09
N THR A 170 14.13 18.03 7.03
CA THR A 170 13.56 18.63 5.82
C THR A 170 14.60 18.72 4.70
N SER A 171 15.83 19.13 5.01
CA SER A 171 16.94 19.16 4.04
C SER A 171 17.27 17.76 3.53
N LEU A 172 17.29 16.74 4.39
CA LEU A 172 17.49 15.34 3.99
C LEU A 172 16.35 14.81 3.11
N ARG A 173 15.09 15.14 3.43
CA ARG A 173 13.93 14.79 2.60
C ARG A 173 13.96 15.46 1.22
N ARG A 174 14.42 16.71 1.15
CA ARG A 174 14.64 17.44 -0.12
C ARG A 174 15.75 16.80 -0.95
N ALA A 175 16.88 16.47 -0.33
CA ALA A 175 17.97 15.76 -0.99
C ALA A 175 17.54 14.41 -1.58
N ALA A 176 16.57 13.75 -0.92
CA ALA A 176 15.98 12.49 -1.35
C ALA A 176 14.82 12.64 -2.35
N GLY A 177 14.41 13.85 -2.72
CA GLY A 177 13.28 14.08 -3.62
C GLY A 177 11.89 13.78 -3.03
N LEU A 178 11.78 13.54 -1.72
CA LEU A 178 10.51 13.23 -1.03
C LEU A 178 9.70 14.48 -0.66
N GLN A 179 10.31 15.66 -0.75
CA GLN A 179 9.65 16.94 -0.51
C GLN A 179 10.19 18.01 -1.49
N PRO A 180 9.97 17.85 -2.81
CA PRO A 180 10.52 18.76 -3.81
C PRO A 180 9.87 20.15 -3.72
N LEU A 181 10.60 21.20 -4.12
CA LEU A 181 10.02 22.52 -4.28
C LEU A 181 9.05 22.57 -5.47
N PRO A 182 8.01 23.43 -5.43
CA PRO A 182 7.12 23.62 -6.55
C PRO A 182 7.95 24.14 -7.73
N GLN A 183 8.06 23.35 -8.82
CA GLN A 183 8.86 23.56 -10.05
C GLN A 183 10.20 22.80 -10.15
N GLU A 184 10.63 22.05 -9.14
CA GLU A 184 11.81 21.19 -9.29
C GLU A 184 11.54 19.99 -10.20
N VAL A 185 12.47 19.72 -11.12
CA VAL A 185 12.44 18.55 -12.01
C VAL A 185 13.08 17.37 -11.28
N PRO A 186 12.43 16.18 -11.26
CA PRO A 186 13.01 15.00 -10.61
C PRO A 186 14.42 14.67 -11.12
N HIS A 187 15.35 14.41 -10.21
CA HIS A 187 16.71 14.02 -10.53
C HIS A 187 16.81 12.49 -10.71
N ARG A 188 17.71 12.04 -11.60
CA ARG A 188 17.84 10.63 -12.02
C ARG A 188 17.99 9.63 -10.85
N GLU A 189 18.59 10.06 -9.75
CA GLU A 189 18.91 9.22 -8.59
C GLU A 189 17.89 9.32 -7.44
N ASP A 190 16.83 10.12 -7.58
CA ASP A 190 15.91 10.41 -6.48
C ASP A 190 15.21 9.16 -5.95
N THR A 191 14.83 8.20 -6.80
CA THR A 191 14.24 6.93 -6.36
C THR A 191 15.18 6.17 -5.40
N LEU A 192 16.49 6.18 -5.68
CA LEU A 192 17.49 5.48 -4.86
C LEU A 192 17.74 6.22 -3.54
N LYS A 193 17.81 7.56 -3.58
CA LYS A 193 17.97 8.39 -2.39
C LYS A 193 16.72 8.33 -1.48
N ALA A 194 15.52 8.42 -2.05
CA ALA A 194 14.24 8.21 -1.35
C ALA A 194 14.22 6.86 -0.63
N SER A 195 14.57 5.78 -1.33
CA SER A 195 14.65 4.43 -0.75
C SER A 195 15.64 4.38 0.42
N ALA A 196 16.82 5.00 0.29
CA ALA A 196 17.80 5.04 1.38
C ALA A 196 17.26 5.77 2.63
N LEU A 197 16.57 6.91 2.45
CA LEU A 197 15.99 7.68 3.56
C LEU A 197 14.81 6.94 4.21
N VAL A 198 13.92 6.32 3.42
CA VAL A 198 12.80 5.52 3.95
C VAL A 198 13.34 4.31 4.73
N CYS A 199 14.31 3.58 4.18
CA CYS A 199 14.96 2.46 4.87
C CYS A 199 15.64 2.89 6.18
N TRP A 200 16.32 4.03 6.20
CA TRP A 200 16.89 4.57 7.45
C TRP A 200 15.80 4.93 8.45
N SER A 201 14.70 5.54 8.00
CA SER A 201 13.59 5.93 8.86
C SER A 201 12.93 4.71 9.50
N VAL A 202 12.64 3.69 8.70
CA VAL A 202 12.05 2.42 9.17
C VAL A 202 12.94 1.70 10.16
N ARG A 203 14.26 1.60 9.89
CA ARG A 203 15.21 0.99 10.84
C ARG A 203 15.25 1.74 12.16
N SER A 204 15.19 3.07 12.13
CA SER A 204 15.18 3.90 13.34
C SER A 204 13.90 3.72 14.15
N LEU A 205 12.73 3.68 13.50
CA LEU A 205 11.43 3.43 14.15
C LEU A 205 11.36 2.02 14.77
N ALA A 206 11.85 1.00 14.05
CA ALA A 206 11.94 -0.36 14.58
C ALA A 206 12.88 -0.44 15.80
N ALA A 207 14.05 0.22 15.73
CA ALA A 207 14.99 0.26 16.85
C ALA A 207 14.40 0.98 18.08
N LEU A 208 13.59 2.02 17.88
CA LEU A 208 12.91 2.74 18.96
C LEU A 208 11.88 1.87 19.70
N GLU A 209 11.12 1.07 18.96
CA GLU A 209 10.13 0.16 19.53
C GLU A 209 10.80 -0.98 20.31
N GLN A 210 11.82 -1.60 19.72
CA GLN A 210 12.56 -2.71 20.33
C GLN A 210 13.44 -2.27 21.52
N GLY A 211 13.97 -1.05 21.48
CA GLY A 211 14.92 -0.52 22.46
C GLY A 211 14.31 -0.14 23.81
N GLY A 212 13.01 -0.38 24.03
CA GLY A 212 12.31 -0.04 25.28
C GLY A 212 12.18 1.47 25.55
N GLY A 213 12.53 2.31 24.57
CA GLY A 213 12.60 3.78 24.69
C GLY A 213 11.25 4.51 24.78
N GLY A 214 10.15 3.80 25.02
CA GLY A 214 8.86 4.41 25.34
C GLY A 214 8.20 5.15 24.18
N VAL A 215 8.51 4.85 22.92
CA VAL A 215 7.76 5.43 21.81
C VAL A 215 6.33 4.90 21.84
N GLY A 216 5.38 5.81 22.02
CA GLY A 216 3.97 5.47 22.00
C GLY A 216 3.54 4.94 20.64
N LEU A 217 2.65 3.94 20.62
CA LEU A 217 2.07 3.39 19.40
C LEU A 217 1.54 4.47 18.45
N ALA A 218 0.89 5.51 19.00
CA ALA A 218 0.37 6.63 18.22
C ALA A 218 1.47 7.40 17.45
N ALA A 219 2.66 7.53 18.01
CA ALA A 219 3.79 8.16 17.34
C ALA A 219 4.33 7.29 16.20
N LEU A 220 4.42 5.96 16.39
CA LEU A 220 4.79 5.02 15.33
C LEU A 220 3.78 5.04 14.19
N GLU A 221 2.48 5.01 14.51
CA GLU A 221 1.40 5.11 13.53
C GLU A 221 1.48 6.40 12.73
N ALA A 222 1.69 7.54 13.40
CA ALA A 222 1.82 8.84 12.74
C ALA A 222 3.05 8.91 11.81
N GLN A 223 4.18 8.37 12.24
CA GLN A 223 5.40 8.34 11.40
C GLN A 223 5.26 7.39 10.21
N LEU A 224 4.62 6.22 10.39
CA LEU A 224 4.33 5.32 9.27
C LEU A 224 3.40 6.01 8.26
N GLU A 225 2.35 6.67 8.72
CA GLU A 225 1.43 7.43 7.87
C GLU A 225 2.18 8.55 7.12
N ALA A 226 3.05 9.31 7.79
CA ALA A 226 3.87 10.35 7.17
C ALA A 226 4.85 9.81 6.11
N LEU A 227 5.45 8.64 6.35
CA LEU A 227 6.29 7.96 5.35
C LEU A 227 5.45 7.59 4.13
N LEU A 228 4.28 7.01 4.33
CA LEU A 228 3.37 6.66 3.24
C LEU A 228 2.90 7.90 2.46
N GLU A 229 2.59 9.02 3.12
CA GLU A 229 2.28 10.28 2.43
C GLU A 229 3.45 10.77 1.58
N SER A 230 4.67 10.71 2.13
CA SER A 230 5.88 11.14 1.42
C SER A 230 6.10 10.32 0.14
N VAL A 231 5.79 9.02 0.18
CA VAL A 231 5.82 8.15 -1.01
C VAL A 231 4.72 8.53 -2.00
N VAL A 232 3.53 8.92 -1.55
CA VAL A 232 2.44 9.34 -2.45
C VAL A 232 2.75 10.66 -3.16
N THR A 233 3.38 11.61 -2.46
CA THR A 233 3.78 12.90 -3.05
C THR A 233 5.07 12.82 -3.86
N PHE A 234 5.79 11.70 -3.78
CA PHE A 234 7.00 11.48 -4.56
C PHE A 234 6.69 11.48 -6.05
N ASN A 235 7.53 12.16 -6.83
CA ASN A 235 7.46 12.16 -8.29
C ASN A 235 8.67 11.41 -8.85
N PRO A 236 8.53 10.10 -9.15
CA PRO A 236 9.63 9.31 -9.66
C PRO A 236 10.23 9.92 -10.95
N PRO A 237 11.56 9.96 -11.12
CA PRO A 237 12.22 10.44 -12.34
C PRO A 237 12.01 9.51 -13.55
N GLU A 238 11.56 8.28 -13.33
CA GLU A 238 11.36 7.30 -14.39
C GLU A 238 10.23 7.73 -15.35
N ALA A 239 10.50 7.64 -16.67
CA ALA A 239 9.54 8.02 -17.70
C ALA A 239 8.54 6.88 -18.04
N GLY A 240 8.97 5.62 -17.93
CA GLY A 240 8.15 4.46 -18.26
C GLY A 240 7.15 4.09 -17.16
N LEU A 241 5.91 3.76 -17.53
CA LEU A 241 4.86 3.38 -16.57
C LEU A 241 5.28 2.20 -15.67
N GLU A 242 5.90 1.16 -16.23
CA GLU A 242 6.40 0.00 -15.47
C GLU A 242 7.54 0.38 -14.52
N GLN A 243 8.45 1.24 -14.95
CA GLN A 243 9.57 1.69 -14.12
C GLN A 243 9.07 2.55 -12.95
N ARG A 244 8.11 3.45 -13.21
CA ARG A 244 7.42 4.22 -12.16
C ARG A 244 6.68 3.31 -11.19
N HIS A 245 5.97 2.29 -11.71
CA HIS A 245 5.31 1.28 -10.88
C HIS A 245 6.32 0.61 -9.95
N MET A 246 7.47 0.18 -10.49
CA MET A 246 8.52 -0.46 -9.70
C MET A 246 9.20 0.49 -8.70
N ALA A 247 9.34 1.77 -9.02
CA ALA A 247 9.83 2.79 -8.09
C ALA A 247 8.89 2.92 -6.87
N PHE A 248 7.57 3.05 -7.11
CA PHE A 248 6.59 3.06 -6.02
C PHE A 248 6.54 1.73 -5.24
N CYS A 249 6.60 0.58 -5.93
CA CYS A 249 6.66 -0.73 -5.27
C CYS A 249 7.81 -0.80 -4.27
N ARG A 250 8.98 -0.31 -4.67
CA ARG A 250 10.16 -0.29 -3.81
C ARG A 250 9.93 0.61 -2.59
N LEU A 251 9.50 1.85 -2.79
CA LEU A 251 9.30 2.79 -1.69
C LEU A 251 8.21 2.34 -0.71
N PHE A 252 7.09 1.79 -1.21
CA PHE A 252 6.08 1.19 -0.34
C PHE A 252 6.60 -0.05 0.37
N GLY A 253 7.39 -0.89 -0.31
CA GLY A 253 8.03 -2.05 0.29
C GLY A 253 8.97 -1.66 1.43
N ASP A 254 9.81 -0.64 1.21
CA ASP A 254 10.72 -0.09 2.20
C ASP A 254 9.95 0.46 3.41
N ALA A 255 8.84 1.18 3.20
CA ALA A 255 8.00 1.71 4.28
C ALA A 255 7.29 0.59 5.07
N LEU A 256 6.70 -0.38 4.36
CA LEU A 256 6.00 -1.52 4.98
C LEU A 256 6.94 -2.48 5.71
N ALA A 257 8.24 -2.45 5.42
CA ALA A 257 9.23 -3.24 6.16
C ALA A 257 9.23 -2.93 7.67
N LEU A 258 8.67 -1.79 8.10
CA LEU A 258 8.44 -1.50 9.51
C LEU A 258 7.60 -2.58 10.19
N LEU A 259 6.56 -3.10 9.54
CA LEU A 259 5.70 -4.15 10.10
C LEU A 259 6.46 -5.46 10.35
N ASN A 260 7.58 -5.69 9.66
CA ASN A 260 8.43 -6.87 9.85
C ASN A 260 9.41 -6.69 11.00
N GLY A 261 9.71 -5.44 11.37
CA GLY A 261 10.73 -5.09 12.35
C GLY A 261 10.19 -4.77 13.75
N VAL A 262 8.88 -4.80 13.97
CA VAL A 262 8.26 -4.50 15.28
C VAL A 262 7.65 -5.74 15.94
N GLY A 263 7.36 -5.65 17.23
CA GLY A 263 6.63 -6.71 17.94
C GLY A 263 5.24 -7.01 17.32
N VAL A 264 4.74 -8.24 17.52
CA VAL A 264 3.49 -8.74 16.89
C VAL A 264 2.29 -7.83 17.14
N SER A 265 2.07 -7.38 18.39
CA SER A 265 0.95 -6.50 18.74
C SER A 265 1.05 -5.13 18.07
N THR A 266 2.27 -4.59 17.98
CA THR A 266 2.55 -3.32 17.31
C THR A 266 2.33 -3.47 15.80
N GLY A 267 2.83 -4.56 15.21
CA GLY A 267 2.64 -4.89 13.80
C GLY A 267 1.17 -4.98 13.40
N GLU A 268 0.33 -5.62 14.22
CA GLU A 268 -1.12 -5.70 13.99
C GLU A 268 -1.81 -4.33 14.02
N ALA A 269 -1.41 -3.45 14.95
CA ALA A 269 -1.92 -2.09 15.03
C ALA A 269 -1.47 -1.24 13.83
N LEU A 270 -0.19 -1.35 13.43
CA LEU A 270 0.33 -0.67 12.23
C LEU A 270 -0.37 -1.18 10.96
N ALA A 271 -0.62 -2.48 10.83
CA ALA A 271 -1.38 -3.03 9.70
C ALA A 271 -2.81 -2.46 9.66
N ALA A 272 -3.49 -2.38 10.81
CA ALA A 272 -4.81 -1.75 10.90
C ALA A 272 -4.75 -0.26 10.52
N ARG A 273 -3.69 0.45 10.92
CA ARG A 273 -3.46 1.85 10.54
C ARG A 273 -3.29 2.01 9.03
N VAL A 274 -2.51 1.16 8.37
CA VAL A 274 -2.34 1.17 6.90
C VAL A 274 -3.69 0.97 6.20
N ILE A 275 -4.52 0.02 6.68
CA ILE A 275 -5.86 -0.23 6.12
C ILE A 275 -6.77 1.00 6.29
N ALA A 276 -6.82 1.58 7.50
CA ALA A 276 -7.61 2.79 7.76
C ALA A 276 -7.10 4.02 6.98
N TRP A 277 -5.81 4.07 6.69
CA TRP A 277 -5.20 5.08 5.82
C TRP A 277 -5.62 4.90 4.37
N LEU A 278 -5.62 3.65 3.85
CA LEU A 278 -6.09 3.32 2.50
C LEU A 278 -7.53 3.75 2.25
N ASP A 279 -8.43 3.49 3.21
CA ASP A 279 -9.86 3.83 3.09
C ASP A 279 -10.11 5.35 2.99
N ARG A 280 -9.17 6.16 3.49
CA ARG A 280 -9.25 7.64 3.45
C ARG A 280 -8.67 8.22 2.17
N LYS A 281 -8.02 7.41 1.31
CA LYS A 281 -7.40 7.92 0.09
C LYS A 281 -8.40 8.22 -1.01
N GLY A 282 -7.99 9.13 -1.89
CA GLY A 282 -8.78 9.57 -3.03
C GLY A 282 -8.35 8.91 -4.33
N ARG A 283 -8.92 9.39 -5.44
CA ARG A 283 -8.52 9.00 -6.79
C ARG A 283 -7.06 9.40 -7.07
N GLY A 284 -6.37 8.63 -7.92
CA GLY A 284 -4.99 8.93 -8.37
C GLY A 284 -3.88 8.40 -7.45
N PHE A 285 -4.23 7.79 -6.30
CA PHE A 285 -3.29 7.13 -5.41
C PHE A 285 -2.66 5.87 -6.07
N PRO A 286 -1.34 5.63 -5.99
CA PRO A 286 -0.66 4.45 -6.57
C PRO A 286 -0.95 3.14 -5.80
N ILE A 287 -2.22 2.72 -5.79
CA ILE A 287 -2.73 1.52 -5.10
C ILE A 287 -2.08 0.25 -5.63
N LEU A 288 -1.94 0.13 -6.95
CA LEU A 288 -1.44 -1.08 -7.60
C LEU A 288 0.03 -1.35 -7.26
N PRO A 289 0.95 -0.35 -7.27
CA PRO A 289 2.28 -0.52 -6.71
C PRO A 289 2.30 -0.98 -5.25
N LEU A 290 1.43 -0.44 -4.40
CA LEU A 290 1.32 -0.87 -3.01
C LEU A 290 0.85 -2.33 -2.89
N LEU A 291 -0.12 -2.74 -3.69
CA LEU A 291 -0.57 -4.13 -3.78
C LEU A 291 0.59 -5.07 -4.13
N THR A 292 1.40 -4.71 -5.12
CA THR A 292 2.62 -5.46 -5.48
C THR A 292 3.64 -5.47 -4.34
N ALA A 293 3.87 -4.33 -3.67
CA ALA A 293 4.80 -4.25 -2.55
C ALA A 293 4.40 -5.18 -1.39
N CYS A 294 3.11 -5.22 -1.04
CA CYS A 294 2.59 -6.09 0.02
C CYS A 294 2.91 -7.56 -0.23
N SER A 295 2.73 -8.02 -1.47
CA SER A 295 2.98 -9.42 -1.83
C SER A 295 4.45 -9.86 -1.73
N ARG A 296 5.38 -8.91 -1.80
CA ARG A 296 6.83 -9.19 -1.86
C ARG A 296 7.55 -8.94 -0.54
N CYS A 297 7.08 -7.98 0.23
CA CYS A 297 7.87 -7.40 1.32
C CYS A 297 7.36 -7.78 2.71
N LEU A 298 6.09 -8.16 2.88
CA LEU A 298 5.53 -8.47 4.20
C LEU A 298 5.87 -9.91 4.61
N ALA A 299 6.48 -10.07 5.80
CA ALA A 299 6.85 -11.37 6.35
C ALA A 299 5.64 -12.11 6.96
N SER A 300 4.68 -11.37 7.50
CA SER A 300 3.44 -11.93 8.06
C SER A 300 2.39 -12.14 6.96
N VAL A 301 2.02 -13.39 6.72
CA VAL A 301 0.92 -13.76 5.81
C VAL A 301 -0.39 -13.07 6.21
N ARG A 302 -0.63 -12.90 7.50
CA ARG A 302 -1.81 -12.19 8.02
C ARG A 302 -1.82 -10.71 7.68
N HIS A 303 -0.69 -10.01 7.82
CA HIS A 303 -0.60 -8.61 7.39
C HIS A 303 -0.75 -8.49 5.87
N MET A 304 -0.10 -9.41 5.13
CA MET A 304 -0.15 -9.47 3.68
C MET A 304 -1.58 -9.57 3.16
N THR A 305 -2.33 -10.60 3.57
CA THR A 305 -3.70 -10.84 3.11
C THR A 305 -4.64 -9.67 3.42
N ARG A 306 -4.59 -9.12 4.63
CA ARG A 306 -5.44 -8.00 5.05
C ARG A 306 -5.16 -6.71 4.28
N ILE A 307 -3.89 -6.36 4.09
CA ILE A 307 -3.53 -5.12 3.36
C ILE A 307 -3.79 -5.30 1.86
N MET A 308 -3.57 -6.49 1.30
CA MET A 308 -3.90 -6.79 -0.10
C MET A 308 -5.41 -6.66 -0.36
N GLU A 309 -6.26 -7.21 0.53
CA GLU A 309 -7.71 -7.05 0.44
C GLU A 309 -8.14 -5.58 0.47
N ALA A 310 -7.54 -4.80 1.38
CA ALA A 310 -7.77 -3.36 1.47
C ALA A 310 -7.33 -2.62 0.20
N CYS A 311 -6.18 -2.99 -0.39
CA CYS A 311 -5.72 -2.41 -1.65
C CYS A 311 -6.70 -2.71 -2.80
N ILE A 312 -7.17 -3.95 -2.95
CA ILE A 312 -8.12 -4.30 -4.00
C ILE A 312 -9.45 -3.56 -3.79
N THR A 313 -9.91 -3.47 -2.54
CA THR A 313 -11.12 -2.72 -2.17
C THR A 313 -10.98 -1.24 -2.53
N ALA A 314 -9.89 -0.60 -2.11
CA ALA A 314 -9.59 0.80 -2.41
C ALA A 314 -9.49 1.04 -3.93
N TYR A 315 -8.87 0.12 -4.67
CA TYR A 315 -8.76 0.22 -6.14
C TYR A 315 -10.14 0.34 -6.78
N PHE A 316 -11.08 -0.54 -6.42
CA PHE A 316 -12.43 -0.48 -6.98
C PHE A 316 -13.23 0.73 -6.47
N ASN A 317 -13.01 1.17 -5.23
CA ASN A 317 -13.68 2.36 -4.68
C ASN A 317 -13.20 3.67 -5.32
N HIS A 318 -11.92 3.77 -5.69
CA HIS A 318 -11.31 5.01 -6.18
C HIS A 318 -11.00 5.03 -7.68
N ALA A 319 -11.24 3.94 -8.42
CA ALA A 319 -11.01 3.93 -9.86
C ALA A 319 -11.88 4.98 -10.60
N GLY A 320 -11.36 5.53 -11.70
CA GLY A 320 -12.15 6.36 -12.62
C GLY A 320 -13.17 5.50 -13.38
N GLU A 321 -14.20 6.11 -13.95
CA GLU A 321 -15.29 5.38 -14.65
C GLU A 321 -14.79 4.58 -15.87
N GLU A 322 -13.71 5.03 -16.52
CA GLU A 322 -13.23 4.46 -17.80
C GLU A 322 -12.19 3.34 -17.66
N SER A 323 -11.69 3.03 -16.44
CA SER A 323 -10.55 2.13 -16.23
C SER A 323 -10.75 1.05 -15.16
N VAL A 324 -12.01 0.71 -14.84
CA VAL A 324 -12.30 -0.29 -13.80
C VAL A 324 -12.28 -1.71 -14.35
N GLY A 325 -11.31 -2.52 -13.92
CA GLY A 325 -11.26 -3.94 -14.26
C GLY A 325 -10.32 -4.74 -13.40
N TRP A 326 -10.45 -6.06 -13.44
CA TRP A 326 -9.58 -6.98 -12.69
C TRP A 326 -8.18 -7.09 -13.28
N GLY A 327 -7.98 -6.82 -14.58
CA GLY A 327 -6.68 -6.97 -15.25
C GLY A 327 -5.50 -6.34 -14.50
N PRO A 328 -5.54 -5.04 -14.14
CA PRO A 328 -4.47 -4.40 -13.38
C PRO A 328 -4.24 -5.00 -11.98
N VAL A 329 -5.31 -5.46 -11.32
CA VAL A 329 -5.22 -6.18 -10.03
C VAL A 329 -4.48 -7.50 -10.22
N LEU A 330 -4.84 -8.29 -11.24
CA LEU A 330 -4.20 -9.58 -11.53
C LEU A 330 -2.73 -9.43 -11.93
N ALA A 331 -2.36 -8.35 -12.61
CA ALA A 331 -0.97 -8.06 -12.96
C ALA A 331 -0.13 -7.63 -11.74
N SER A 332 -0.77 -6.98 -10.76
CA SER A 332 -0.07 -6.42 -9.59
C SER A 332 0.01 -7.38 -8.41
N LEU A 333 -1.00 -8.23 -8.24
CA LEU A 333 -1.07 -9.22 -7.17
C LEU A 333 -0.09 -10.37 -7.41
N GLN A 334 0.71 -10.72 -6.41
CA GLN A 334 1.58 -11.88 -6.46
C GLN A 334 1.28 -12.77 -5.26
N VAL A 335 1.16 -14.07 -5.51
CA VAL A 335 0.84 -15.04 -4.47
C VAL A 335 2.15 -15.65 -4.01
N PRO A 336 2.43 -15.70 -2.70
CA PRO A 336 3.70 -16.24 -2.22
C PRO A 336 3.79 -17.75 -2.51
N GLU A 337 4.69 -18.15 -3.40
CA GLU A 337 4.79 -19.53 -3.87
C GLU A 337 5.15 -20.52 -2.75
N LEU A 338 6.05 -20.12 -1.85
CA LEU A 338 6.55 -20.97 -0.76
C LEU A 338 5.55 -21.16 0.40
N THR A 339 4.58 -20.26 0.53
CA THR A 339 3.60 -20.25 1.64
C THR A 339 2.17 -20.12 1.13
N VAL A 340 1.90 -20.66 -0.07
CA VAL A 340 0.58 -20.54 -0.73
C VAL A 340 -0.56 -21.10 0.11
N ASP A 341 -0.36 -22.24 0.79
CA ASP A 341 -1.42 -22.85 1.61
C ASP A 341 -1.75 -22.00 2.84
N ASP A 342 -0.73 -21.45 3.52
CA ASP A 342 -0.91 -20.52 4.64
C ASP A 342 -1.60 -19.23 4.17
N PHE A 343 -1.20 -18.72 2.99
CA PHE A 343 -1.80 -17.54 2.38
C PHE A 343 -3.28 -17.72 2.06
N LEU A 344 -3.66 -18.85 1.48
CA LEU A 344 -5.06 -19.16 1.16
C LEU A 344 -5.89 -19.39 2.43
N SER A 345 -5.33 -20.12 3.40
CA SER A 345 -5.97 -20.36 4.70
C SER A 345 -6.24 -19.07 5.46
N GLU A 346 -5.23 -18.19 5.56
CA GLU A 346 -5.37 -16.90 6.25
C GLU A 346 -6.27 -15.93 5.48
N SER A 347 -6.20 -15.92 4.14
CA SER A 347 -7.13 -15.12 3.33
C SER A 347 -8.58 -15.54 3.56
N GLN A 348 -8.83 -16.84 3.70
CA GLN A 348 -10.16 -17.38 3.94
C GLN A 348 -10.66 -17.08 5.36
N SER A 349 -9.82 -17.32 6.38
CA SER A 349 -10.17 -17.07 7.78
C SER A 349 -10.36 -15.57 8.07
N GLY A 350 -9.56 -14.72 7.41
CA GLY A 350 -9.58 -13.28 7.53
C GLY A 350 -10.61 -12.56 6.64
N GLY A 351 -11.37 -13.29 5.81
CA GLY A 351 -12.42 -12.69 4.96
C GLY A 351 -11.89 -11.90 3.75
N SER A 352 -10.67 -12.21 3.28
CA SER A 352 -10.02 -11.56 2.13
C SER A 352 -10.56 -12.08 0.79
N PHE A 353 -11.86 -11.89 0.56
CA PHE A 353 -12.59 -12.51 -0.55
C PHE A 353 -12.20 -11.96 -1.93
N LEU A 354 -11.87 -10.67 -2.05
CA LEU A 354 -11.40 -10.11 -3.32
C LEU A 354 -10.00 -10.66 -3.68
N THR A 355 -9.15 -10.83 -2.67
CA THR A 355 -7.81 -11.44 -2.81
C THR A 355 -7.92 -12.89 -3.29
N LEU A 356 -8.80 -13.68 -2.67
CA LEU A 356 -9.08 -15.06 -3.09
C LEU A 356 -9.68 -15.14 -4.50
N TYR A 357 -10.54 -14.18 -4.86
CA TYR A 357 -11.08 -14.12 -6.23
C TYR A 357 -10.02 -13.76 -7.27
N ALA A 358 -9.12 -12.82 -6.96
CA ALA A 358 -7.97 -12.52 -7.82
C ALA A 358 -7.10 -13.77 -8.03
N PHE A 359 -6.86 -14.56 -6.98
CA PHE A 359 -6.16 -15.84 -7.10
C PHE A 359 -6.88 -16.84 -8.02
N ILE A 360 -8.21 -16.98 -7.91
CA ILE A 360 -9.02 -17.81 -8.81
C ILE A 360 -8.82 -17.38 -10.26
N LEU A 361 -8.89 -16.08 -10.54
CA LEU A 361 -8.72 -15.54 -11.88
C LEU A 361 -7.30 -15.76 -12.43
N GLN A 362 -6.26 -15.54 -11.61
CA GLN A 362 -4.88 -15.82 -12.01
C GLN A 362 -4.72 -17.30 -12.40
N ARG A 363 -5.20 -18.22 -11.56
CA ARG A 363 -5.12 -19.65 -11.85
C ARG A 363 -5.79 -20.03 -13.16
N LEU A 364 -7.00 -19.53 -13.41
CA LEU A 364 -7.74 -19.82 -14.64
C LEU A 364 -7.05 -19.22 -15.87
N ASN A 365 -6.45 -18.03 -15.74
CA ASN A 365 -5.80 -17.34 -16.85
C ASN A 365 -4.40 -17.88 -17.17
N SER A 366 -3.71 -18.51 -16.20
CA SER A 366 -2.39 -19.10 -16.41
C SER A 366 -2.44 -20.46 -17.12
N GLU A 367 -3.50 -21.23 -16.91
CA GLU A 367 -3.64 -22.58 -17.48
C GLU A 367 -5.10 -22.84 -17.95
N TYR A 368 -5.35 -22.70 -19.26
CA TYR A 368 -6.66 -22.95 -19.88
C TYR A 368 -6.86 -24.45 -20.15
N THR A 369 -6.97 -25.25 -19.09
CA THR A 369 -7.23 -26.69 -19.18
C THR A 369 -8.44 -27.09 -18.34
N ALA A 370 -9.23 -28.05 -18.84
CA ALA A 370 -10.34 -28.63 -18.09
C ALA A 370 -9.91 -29.25 -16.75
N ALA A 371 -8.65 -29.67 -16.62
CA ALA A 371 -8.11 -30.18 -15.36
C ALA A 371 -7.88 -29.05 -14.33
N ASN A 372 -7.40 -27.89 -14.77
CA ASN A 372 -7.24 -26.71 -13.92
C ASN A 372 -8.59 -26.10 -13.52
N GLU A 373 -9.53 -26.00 -14.46
CA GLU A 373 -10.90 -25.56 -14.18
C GLU A 373 -11.58 -26.43 -13.12
N ARG A 374 -11.47 -27.76 -13.24
CA ARG A 374 -11.99 -28.71 -12.22
C ARG A 374 -11.34 -28.54 -10.86
N ARG A 375 -10.00 -28.42 -10.80
CA ARG A 375 -9.28 -28.15 -9.55
C ARG A 375 -9.74 -26.83 -8.91
N THR A 376 -9.94 -25.81 -9.73
CA THR A 376 -10.41 -24.49 -9.28
C THR A 376 -11.85 -24.54 -8.79
N LEU A 377 -12.75 -25.25 -9.48
CA LEU A 377 -14.13 -25.47 -9.04
C LEU A 377 -14.19 -26.23 -7.70
N GLY A 378 -13.35 -27.26 -7.53
CA GLY A 378 -13.20 -27.98 -6.25
C GLY A 378 -12.77 -27.06 -5.09
N LEU A 379 -11.85 -26.13 -5.37
CA LEU A 379 -11.41 -25.13 -4.39
C LEU A 379 -12.55 -24.16 -4.01
N ILE A 380 -13.26 -23.61 -5.00
CA ILE A 380 -14.40 -22.70 -4.76
C ILE A 380 -15.49 -23.40 -3.95
N ASN A 381 -15.78 -24.67 -4.25
CA ASN A 381 -16.75 -25.46 -3.50
C ASN A 381 -16.31 -25.67 -2.04
N THR A 382 -15.01 -25.89 -1.80
CA THR A 382 -14.46 -26.05 -0.45
C THR A 382 -14.62 -24.75 0.33
N TRP A 383 -14.18 -23.62 -0.25
CA TRP A 383 -14.30 -22.31 0.39
C TRP A 383 -15.74 -21.91 0.65
N THR A 384 -16.65 -22.16 -0.30
CA THR A 384 -18.07 -21.86 -0.15
C THR A 384 -18.70 -22.57 1.06
N ASN A 385 -18.32 -23.82 1.31
CA ASN A 385 -18.88 -24.58 2.44
C ASN A 385 -18.36 -24.10 3.80
N GLN A 386 -17.20 -23.45 3.82
CA GLN A 386 -16.54 -22.98 5.05
C GLN A 386 -16.81 -21.49 5.32
N VAL A 387 -17.10 -20.69 4.28
CA VAL A 387 -17.22 -19.24 4.39
C VAL A 387 -18.51 -18.82 5.07
N PHE A 388 -18.41 -17.85 5.98
CA PHE A 388 -19.55 -17.15 6.54
C PHE A 388 -19.21 -15.66 6.57
N PRO A 389 -19.92 -14.79 5.82
CA PRO A 389 -19.54 -13.38 5.72
C PRO A 389 -19.69 -12.67 7.08
N SER A 390 -18.71 -11.84 7.42
CA SER A 390 -18.65 -11.11 8.70
C SER A 390 -19.64 -9.94 8.77
N GLY A 391 -20.09 -9.44 7.62
CA GLY A 391 -21.10 -8.39 7.53
C GLY A 391 -21.40 -7.94 6.08
N PRO A 392 -22.21 -6.87 5.91
CA PRO A 392 -22.69 -6.41 4.60
C PRO A 392 -21.60 -6.05 3.59
N ALA A 393 -20.44 -5.59 4.06
CA ALA A 393 -19.30 -5.24 3.21
C ALA A 393 -18.67 -6.45 2.51
N ASP A 394 -18.80 -7.64 3.11
CA ASP A 394 -18.15 -8.86 2.61
C ASP A 394 -19.09 -9.78 1.83
N GLU A 395 -20.40 -9.70 2.11
CA GLU A 395 -21.47 -10.48 1.48
C GLU A 395 -21.37 -10.51 -0.04
N ALA A 396 -21.32 -9.32 -0.66
CA ALA A 396 -21.39 -9.21 -2.11
C ALA A 396 -20.10 -9.70 -2.80
N LYS A 397 -18.96 -9.75 -2.09
CA LYS A 397 -17.71 -10.28 -2.64
C LYS A 397 -17.83 -11.77 -2.98
N LEU A 398 -18.65 -12.52 -2.23
CA LEU A 398 -18.92 -13.94 -2.47
C LEU A 398 -19.58 -14.20 -3.84
N PHE A 399 -20.28 -13.22 -4.39
CA PHE A 399 -20.94 -13.36 -5.70
C PHE A 399 -19.94 -13.61 -6.83
N LEU A 400 -18.73 -13.08 -6.71
CA LEU A 400 -17.68 -13.22 -7.72
C LEU A 400 -17.30 -14.68 -7.95
N TRP A 401 -16.98 -15.41 -6.87
CA TRP A 401 -16.64 -16.81 -7.00
C TRP A 401 -17.86 -17.71 -7.16
N TRP A 402 -19.06 -17.32 -6.71
CA TRP A 402 -20.28 -18.10 -6.98
C TRP A 402 -20.68 -18.02 -8.44
N HIS A 403 -20.57 -16.84 -9.04
CA HIS A 403 -20.70 -16.66 -10.48
C HIS A 403 -19.71 -17.58 -11.20
N LYS A 404 -18.43 -17.56 -10.79
CA LYS A 404 -17.41 -18.43 -11.40
C LYS A 404 -17.70 -19.92 -11.20
N ALA A 405 -18.15 -20.33 -10.02
CA ALA A 405 -18.55 -21.72 -9.76
C ALA A 405 -19.71 -22.16 -10.66
N LEU A 406 -20.73 -21.31 -10.83
CA LEU A 406 -21.86 -21.60 -11.70
C LEU A 406 -21.45 -21.67 -13.17
N SER A 407 -20.59 -20.75 -13.64
CA SER A 407 -20.07 -20.76 -15.01
C SER A 407 -19.27 -22.03 -15.33
N LEU A 408 -18.27 -22.37 -14.49
CA LEU A 408 -17.46 -23.58 -14.67
C LEU A 408 -18.32 -24.85 -14.57
N SER A 409 -19.31 -24.87 -13.66
CA SER A 409 -20.22 -26.01 -13.54
C SER A 409 -21.05 -26.19 -14.82
N ALA A 410 -21.56 -25.11 -15.41
CA ALA A 410 -22.33 -25.17 -16.64
C ALA A 410 -21.50 -25.66 -17.85
N GLU A 411 -20.24 -25.22 -17.95
CA GLU A 411 -19.31 -25.64 -19.01
C GLU A 411 -18.98 -27.14 -18.91
N HIS A 412 -18.75 -27.65 -17.70
CA HIS A 412 -18.43 -29.06 -17.47
C HIS A 412 -19.65 -30.01 -17.50
N LEU A 413 -20.86 -29.49 -17.44
CA LEU A 413 -22.10 -30.28 -17.53
C LEU A 413 -22.64 -30.39 -18.97
N THR A 414 -21.80 -30.19 -19.97
CA THR A 414 -22.19 -30.36 -21.37
C THR A 414 -22.45 -31.84 -21.71
N PRO A 415 -23.28 -32.15 -22.72
CA PRO A 415 -23.68 -33.53 -23.07
C PRO A 415 -22.51 -34.48 -23.43
N GLN A 416 -21.30 -33.94 -23.62
CA GLN A 416 -20.08 -34.70 -23.95
C GLN A 416 -19.27 -35.09 -22.71
N ALA A 417 -19.67 -34.69 -21.50
CA ALA A 417 -18.97 -34.99 -20.25
C ALA A 417 -19.10 -36.48 -19.87
N GLY A 418 -18.02 -37.06 -19.33
CA GLY A 418 -18.03 -38.46 -18.87
C GLY A 418 -18.96 -38.67 -17.66
N PRO A 419 -19.55 -39.88 -17.47
CA PRO A 419 -20.52 -40.16 -16.39
C PRO A 419 -20.00 -39.88 -14.97
N ALA A 420 -18.71 -40.18 -14.72
CA ALA A 420 -18.06 -39.93 -13.44
C ALA A 420 -17.74 -38.43 -13.22
N GLU A 421 -17.49 -37.69 -14.30
CA GLU A 421 -17.15 -36.26 -14.26
C GLU A 421 -18.37 -35.40 -13.95
N GLY A 422 -19.53 -35.72 -14.56
CA GLY A 422 -20.80 -35.05 -14.27
C GLY A 422 -21.24 -35.20 -12.81
N SER A 423 -21.04 -36.37 -12.22
CA SER A 423 -21.45 -36.68 -10.84
C SER A 423 -20.77 -35.78 -9.78
N GLY A 424 -19.47 -35.49 -9.96
CA GLY A 424 -18.74 -34.59 -9.05
C GLY A 424 -19.24 -33.14 -9.10
N VAL A 425 -19.60 -32.66 -10.28
CA VAL A 425 -20.14 -31.31 -10.48
C VAL A 425 -21.55 -31.20 -9.88
N VAL A 426 -22.40 -32.21 -10.09
CA VAL A 426 -23.75 -32.29 -9.48
C VAL A 426 -23.65 -32.20 -7.96
N LEU A 427 -22.76 -32.99 -7.35
CA LEU A 427 -22.55 -32.97 -5.90
C LEU A 427 -22.08 -31.60 -5.40
N GLY A 428 -21.19 -30.94 -6.15
CA GLY A 428 -20.75 -29.57 -5.86
C GLY A 428 -21.90 -28.57 -5.87
N LEU A 429 -22.77 -28.62 -6.88
CA LEU A 429 -23.96 -27.78 -6.99
C LEU A 429 -24.96 -28.04 -5.86
N SER A 430 -25.20 -29.30 -5.50
CA SER A 430 -26.08 -29.64 -4.36
C SER A 430 -25.55 -29.09 -3.03
N ARG A 431 -24.22 -29.12 -2.83
CA ARG A 431 -23.57 -28.49 -1.66
C ARG A 431 -23.70 -26.97 -1.68
N LEU A 432 -23.46 -26.33 -2.84
CA LEU A 432 -23.66 -24.90 -3.02
C LEU A 432 -25.11 -24.49 -2.71
N GLN A 433 -26.09 -25.21 -3.26
CA GLN A 433 -27.50 -24.96 -2.96
C GLN A 433 -27.78 -25.04 -1.45
N THR A 434 -27.35 -26.13 -0.81
CA THR A 434 -27.54 -26.32 0.63
C THR A 434 -26.93 -25.16 1.42
N ARG A 435 -25.73 -24.71 1.01
CA ARG A 435 -25.06 -23.58 1.66
C ARG A 435 -25.78 -22.25 1.46
N LEU A 436 -26.27 -21.97 0.25
CA LEU A 436 -27.05 -20.76 -0.05
C LEU A 436 -28.32 -20.70 0.79
N LEU A 437 -29.01 -21.84 0.95
CA LEU A 437 -30.20 -21.94 1.79
C LEU A 437 -29.90 -21.68 3.26
N GLN A 438 -28.81 -22.25 3.79
CA GLN A 438 -28.35 -21.99 5.16
C GLN A 438 -28.03 -20.50 5.38
N LEU A 439 -27.34 -19.86 4.43
CA LEU A 439 -27.05 -18.42 4.50
C LEU A 439 -28.33 -17.56 4.42
N GLY A 440 -29.39 -18.08 3.79
CA GLY A 440 -30.69 -17.43 3.70
C GLY A 440 -31.58 -17.52 4.95
N GLU A 441 -31.19 -18.29 5.98
CA GLU A 441 -31.96 -18.45 7.22
C GLU A 441 -31.87 -17.21 8.12
N GLU A 442 -33.03 -16.73 8.61
CA GLU A 442 -33.11 -15.53 9.46
C GLU A 442 -32.41 -15.70 10.82
N ARG A 443 -32.27 -16.94 11.28
CA ARG A 443 -31.54 -17.31 12.48
C ARG A 443 -30.49 -18.37 12.13
N LEU A 444 -29.42 -18.42 12.91
CA LEU A 444 -28.36 -19.41 12.73
C LEU A 444 -28.72 -20.68 13.51
N ASN A 445 -28.37 -21.84 12.92
CA ASN A 445 -28.63 -23.16 13.48
C ASN A 445 -30.11 -23.38 13.81
N SER A 446 -30.98 -22.83 12.95
CA SER A 446 -32.41 -22.72 13.23
C SER A 446 -33.02 -24.07 13.55
N GLY A 447 -32.79 -25.11 12.74
CA GLY A 447 -33.46 -26.39 12.92
C GLY A 447 -34.94 -26.22 13.32
N LEU A 448 -35.41 -27.02 14.29
CA LEU A 448 -36.76 -26.90 14.85
C LEU A 448 -36.94 -25.66 15.77
N LEU A 449 -35.86 -25.11 16.33
CA LEU A 449 -35.89 -24.05 17.36
C LEU A 449 -36.02 -22.64 16.76
N GLY A 450 -35.49 -22.41 15.57
CA GLY A 450 -35.58 -21.15 14.83
C GLY A 450 -36.98 -20.91 14.27
N ALA A 451 -37.74 -21.97 13.98
CA ALA A 451 -39.16 -21.87 13.60
C ALA A 451 -40.05 -21.32 14.73
N ILE A 452 -39.60 -21.40 15.99
CA ILE A 452 -40.28 -20.86 17.19
C ILE A 452 -39.65 -19.52 17.61
N GLY A 453 -38.72 -18.97 16.82
CA GLY A 453 -38.09 -17.69 17.12
C GLY A 453 -37.07 -17.77 18.27
N LEU A 454 -36.40 -18.91 18.44
CA LEU A 454 -35.24 -19.06 19.32
C LEU A 454 -33.98 -19.33 18.47
N GLY A 455 -32.89 -18.61 18.74
CA GLY A 455 -31.63 -18.73 17.96
C GLY A 455 -30.96 -17.38 17.69
N LYS A 456 -29.65 -17.40 17.43
CA LYS A 456 -28.85 -16.20 17.14
C LYS A 456 -29.32 -15.59 15.83
N ARG A 457 -29.67 -14.30 15.84
CA ARG A 457 -30.05 -13.57 14.62
C ARG A 457 -28.90 -13.68 13.61
N SER A 458 -29.24 -14.05 12.39
CA SER A 458 -28.23 -14.14 11.34
C SER A 458 -27.73 -12.74 10.99
N PRO A 459 -26.40 -12.54 10.88
CA PRO A 459 -25.79 -11.22 10.70
C PRO A 459 -25.88 -10.73 9.26
N VAL A 460 -26.36 -11.54 8.31
CA VAL A 460 -26.43 -11.16 6.91
C VAL A 460 -27.60 -10.23 6.59
N SER A 461 -27.38 -9.33 5.64
CA SER A 461 -28.33 -8.31 5.19
C SER A 461 -29.54 -8.90 4.44
N ASN A 462 -30.65 -8.14 4.44
CA ASN A 462 -31.86 -8.53 3.71
C ASN A 462 -31.62 -8.60 2.19
N ARG A 463 -30.79 -7.70 1.64
CA ARG A 463 -30.40 -7.72 0.22
C ARG A 463 -29.68 -9.03 -0.12
N PHE A 464 -28.72 -9.44 0.70
CA PHE A 464 -28.00 -10.69 0.50
C PHE A 464 -28.91 -11.92 0.62
N ARG A 465 -29.85 -11.91 1.58
CA ARG A 465 -30.88 -12.96 1.71
C ARG A 465 -31.69 -13.15 0.44
N VAL A 466 -32.11 -12.05 -0.20
CA VAL A 466 -32.82 -12.11 -1.48
C VAL A 466 -31.96 -12.79 -2.54
N VAL A 467 -30.66 -12.48 -2.62
CA VAL A 467 -29.76 -13.13 -3.58
C VAL A 467 -29.64 -14.62 -3.33
N VAL A 468 -29.28 -15.04 -2.11
CA VAL A 468 -29.02 -16.46 -1.81
C VAL A 468 -30.29 -17.31 -1.87
N ARG A 469 -31.46 -16.76 -1.49
CA ARG A 469 -32.75 -17.45 -1.64
C ARG A 469 -33.17 -17.56 -3.09
N SER A 470 -32.96 -16.52 -3.90
CA SER A 470 -33.24 -16.57 -5.35
C SER A 470 -32.38 -17.62 -6.04
N LEU A 471 -31.07 -17.65 -5.76
CA LEU A 471 -30.18 -18.68 -6.30
C LEU A 471 -30.54 -20.08 -5.79
N GLY A 472 -30.82 -20.25 -4.50
CA GLY A 472 -31.23 -21.53 -3.93
C GLY A 472 -32.53 -22.07 -4.53
N ALA A 473 -33.53 -21.20 -4.72
CA ALA A 473 -34.79 -21.54 -5.38
C ALA A 473 -34.56 -21.89 -6.85
N PHE A 474 -33.79 -21.10 -7.58
CA PHE A 474 -33.42 -21.39 -8.97
C PHE A 474 -32.76 -22.76 -9.10
N MET A 475 -31.73 -23.04 -8.29
CA MET A 475 -31.05 -24.33 -8.28
C MET A 475 -32.01 -25.48 -7.95
N SER A 476 -33.00 -25.26 -7.08
CA SER A 476 -34.03 -26.27 -6.75
C SER A 476 -34.91 -26.58 -7.95
N VAL A 477 -35.26 -25.57 -8.75
CA VAL A 477 -36.03 -25.74 -9.99
C VAL A 477 -35.23 -26.46 -11.07
N GLN A 478 -33.92 -26.22 -11.14
CA GLN A 478 -33.04 -26.89 -12.11
C GLN A 478 -32.57 -28.29 -11.66
N MET A 479 -32.92 -28.73 -10.45
CA MET A 479 -32.64 -30.06 -9.89
C MET A 479 -33.96 -30.78 -9.52
N PRO A 480 -34.66 -31.38 -10.50
CA PRO A 480 -35.94 -32.07 -10.25
C PRO A 480 -35.80 -33.22 -9.25
N SER A 481 -34.65 -33.91 -9.27
CA SER A 481 -34.27 -34.96 -8.34
C SER A 481 -32.79 -34.82 -7.94
N GLU A 482 -32.33 -35.57 -6.92
CA GLU A 482 -30.94 -35.46 -6.43
C GLU A 482 -29.87 -35.85 -7.48
N SER A 483 -30.27 -36.58 -8.53
CA SER A 483 -29.39 -37.06 -9.59
C SER A 483 -29.64 -36.44 -10.96
N GLU A 484 -30.70 -35.65 -11.13
CA GLU A 484 -31.08 -35.08 -12.43
C GLU A 484 -30.88 -33.57 -12.45
N LEU A 485 -30.26 -33.10 -13.53
CA LEU A 485 -30.04 -31.68 -13.79
C LEU A 485 -30.73 -31.27 -15.07
N ARG A 486 -31.37 -30.10 -15.03
CA ARG A 486 -31.97 -29.47 -16.19
C ARG A 486 -30.94 -28.65 -16.95
N LEU A 487 -30.34 -29.27 -17.97
CA LEU A 487 -29.27 -28.69 -18.78
C LEU A 487 -29.76 -28.00 -20.05
N GLN A 488 -31.00 -28.27 -20.48
CA GLN A 488 -31.60 -27.71 -21.68
C GLN A 488 -32.92 -27.01 -21.36
N PRO A 489 -33.30 -25.97 -22.14
CA PRO A 489 -34.64 -25.36 -22.07
C PRO A 489 -35.75 -26.39 -22.31
N GLY A 490 -36.94 -26.13 -21.78
CA GLY A 490 -38.11 -27.01 -21.96
C GLY A 490 -39.39 -26.22 -22.18
N SER A 491 -40.49 -26.92 -22.47
CA SER A 491 -41.82 -26.28 -22.60
C SER A 491 -42.40 -25.89 -21.25
N ASP A 492 -42.20 -26.74 -20.22
CA ASP A 492 -42.79 -26.59 -18.90
C ASP A 492 -41.78 -26.89 -17.78
N LEU A 493 -42.07 -26.36 -16.58
CA LEU A 493 -41.28 -26.63 -15.37
C LEU A 493 -41.92 -27.76 -14.56
N GLN A 494 -41.21 -28.87 -14.41
CA GLN A 494 -41.58 -29.90 -13.44
C GLN A 494 -40.97 -29.56 -12.08
N LEU A 495 -41.80 -28.99 -11.20
CA LEU A 495 -41.36 -28.54 -9.88
C LEU A 495 -41.55 -29.66 -8.85
N SER A 496 -40.45 -30.07 -8.20
CA SER A 496 -40.51 -30.90 -6.99
C SER A 496 -41.19 -30.13 -5.84
N GLU A 497 -41.71 -30.86 -4.84
CA GLU A 497 -42.31 -30.23 -3.65
C GLU A 497 -41.33 -29.25 -2.96
N LYS A 498 -40.05 -29.62 -2.89
CA LYS A 498 -38.97 -28.76 -2.39
C LYS A 498 -38.85 -27.48 -3.21
N ALA A 499 -38.85 -27.57 -4.54
CA ALA A 499 -38.75 -26.41 -5.41
C ALA A 499 -39.98 -25.49 -5.29
N GLN A 500 -41.18 -26.07 -5.20
CA GLN A 500 -42.43 -25.33 -4.98
C GLN A 500 -42.41 -24.58 -3.65
N GLN A 501 -41.97 -25.24 -2.57
CA GLN A 501 -41.85 -24.61 -1.25
C GLN A 501 -40.85 -23.44 -1.27
N MET A 502 -39.69 -23.61 -1.89
CA MET A 502 -38.67 -22.56 -1.98
C MET A 502 -39.14 -21.35 -2.79
N LEU A 503 -39.84 -21.60 -3.90
CA LEU A 503 -40.46 -20.55 -4.70
C LEU A 503 -41.54 -19.79 -3.92
N ALA A 504 -42.43 -20.51 -3.22
CA ALA A 504 -43.47 -19.90 -2.41
C ALA A 504 -42.88 -19.02 -1.29
N VAL A 505 -41.80 -19.47 -0.64
CA VAL A 505 -41.08 -18.69 0.37
C VAL A 505 -40.47 -17.42 -0.23
N LEU A 506 -39.86 -17.50 -1.43
CA LEU A 506 -39.30 -16.34 -2.13
C LEU A 506 -40.40 -15.34 -2.53
N GLU A 507 -41.50 -15.82 -3.08
CA GLU A 507 -42.66 -15.02 -3.49
C GLU A 507 -43.34 -14.31 -2.32
N ALA A 508 -43.34 -14.93 -1.14
CA ALA A 508 -43.89 -14.34 0.06
C ALA A 508 -42.97 -13.27 0.70
N MET A 509 -41.68 -13.18 0.32
CA MET A 509 -40.74 -12.26 0.98
C MET A 509 -41.21 -10.80 1.01
N PRO A 510 -41.73 -10.19 -0.09
CA PRO A 510 -42.15 -8.80 -0.10
C PRO A 510 -43.30 -8.47 0.87
N SER A 511 -44.10 -9.47 1.25
CA SER A 511 -45.17 -9.29 2.25
C SER A 511 -44.64 -9.00 3.66
N ASN A 512 -43.39 -9.36 3.93
CA ASN A 512 -42.69 -8.99 5.16
C ASN A 512 -42.06 -7.59 4.99
N LYS A 513 -42.37 -6.69 5.92
CA LYS A 513 -41.89 -5.29 5.95
C LYS A 513 -40.37 -5.17 5.76
N GLN A 514 -39.60 -6.16 6.17
CA GLN A 514 -38.13 -6.19 6.03
C GLN A 514 -37.63 -6.26 4.57
N TYR A 515 -38.48 -6.72 3.64
CA TYR A 515 -38.14 -6.91 2.23
C TYR A 515 -39.04 -6.11 1.28
N ALA A 516 -39.94 -5.27 1.80
CA ALA A 516 -40.88 -4.51 0.98
C ALA A 516 -40.17 -3.62 -0.07
N GLU A 517 -39.06 -2.99 0.31
CA GLU A 517 -38.24 -2.18 -0.62
C GLU A 517 -37.50 -3.01 -1.69
N LEU A 518 -37.46 -4.33 -1.53
CA LEU A 518 -36.77 -5.26 -2.43
C LEU A 518 -37.77 -5.99 -3.37
N GLU A 519 -39.04 -5.59 -3.37
CA GLU A 519 -40.11 -6.23 -4.13
C GLU A 519 -39.80 -6.36 -5.63
N ASP A 520 -39.30 -5.29 -6.27
CA ASP A 520 -38.95 -5.33 -7.70
C ASP A 520 -37.86 -6.38 -7.99
N ALA A 521 -36.83 -6.45 -7.14
CA ALA A 521 -35.75 -7.44 -7.30
C ALA A 521 -36.26 -8.87 -7.11
N VAL A 522 -37.11 -9.11 -6.10
CA VAL A 522 -37.74 -10.41 -5.87
C VAL A 522 -38.62 -10.81 -7.04
N ASN A 523 -39.48 -9.90 -7.52
CA ASN A 523 -40.37 -10.15 -8.65
C ASN A 523 -39.61 -10.48 -9.95
N LYS A 524 -38.50 -9.78 -10.22
CA LYS A 524 -37.63 -10.07 -11.36
C LYS A 524 -36.96 -11.44 -11.23
N ALA A 525 -36.47 -11.81 -10.04
CA ALA A 525 -35.94 -13.14 -9.78
C ALA A 525 -36.98 -14.24 -9.95
N VAL A 526 -38.18 -14.09 -9.39
CA VAL A 526 -39.28 -15.07 -9.53
C VAL A 526 -39.65 -15.26 -11.00
N ARG A 527 -39.79 -14.18 -11.77
CA ARG A 527 -40.06 -14.26 -13.22
C ARG A 527 -38.94 -14.99 -13.96
N PHE A 528 -37.69 -14.71 -13.60
CA PHE A 528 -36.53 -15.40 -14.18
C PHE A 528 -36.59 -16.91 -13.89
N ILE A 529 -36.86 -17.30 -12.64
CA ILE A 529 -36.89 -18.71 -12.21
C ILE A 529 -38.06 -19.47 -12.83
N ARG A 530 -39.24 -18.84 -12.95
CA ARG A 530 -40.45 -19.45 -13.52
C ARG A 530 -40.40 -19.60 -15.04
N TYR A 531 -39.44 -18.97 -15.73
CA TYR A 531 -39.36 -19.05 -17.18
C TYR A 531 -38.77 -20.40 -17.64
N PRO A 532 -39.54 -21.24 -18.37
CA PRO A 532 -39.05 -22.54 -18.84
C PRO A 532 -37.93 -22.43 -19.88
N GLY A 533 -37.67 -21.25 -20.44
CA GLY A 533 -36.52 -21.08 -21.33
C GLY A 533 -35.17 -21.09 -20.62
N HIS A 534 -35.11 -20.83 -19.31
CA HIS A 534 -33.86 -20.84 -18.55
C HIS A 534 -33.53 -22.24 -18.03
N CYS A 535 -32.27 -22.65 -18.12
CA CYS A 535 -31.74 -23.90 -17.56
C CYS A 535 -30.62 -23.62 -16.55
N LEU A 536 -29.99 -24.64 -15.98
CA LEU A 536 -28.88 -24.47 -15.03
C LEU A 536 -27.78 -23.51 -15.52
N GLY A 537 -27.50 -23.51 -16.84
CA GLY A 537 -26.52 -22.64 -17.48
C GLY A 537 -26.84 -21.14 -17.38
N ASP A 538 -28.08 -20.77 -17.07
CA ASP A 538 -28.50 -19.38 -16.87
C ASP A 538 -28.33 -18.90 -15.41
N GLY A 539 -27.83 -19.77 -14.51
CA GLY A 539 -27.53 -19.40 -13.12
C GLY A 539 -26.61 -18.17 -12.97
N PRO A 540 -25.50 -18.05 -13.73
CA PRO A 540 -24.68 -16.85 -13.74
C PRO A 540 -25.45 -15.58 -14.11
N ARG A 541 -26.38 -15.68 -15.08
CA ARG A 541 -27.23 -14.55 -15.52
C ARG A 541 -28.22 -14.12 -14.43
N LEU A 542 -28.77 -15.05 -13.66
CA LEU A 542 -29.61 -14.72 -12.51
C LEU A 542 -28.80 -13.95 -11.45
N LEU A 543 -27.57 -14.40 -11.17
CA LEU A 543 -26.70 -13.70 -10.21
C LEU A 543 -26.31 -12.31 -10.72
N ALA A 544 -25.99 -12.17 -12.00
CA ALA A 544 -25.72 -10.88 -12.65
C ALA A 544 -26.91 -9.92 -12.51
N LEU A 545 -28.12 -10.39 -12.82
CA LEU A 545 -29.37 -9.64 -12.68
C LEU A 545 -29.56 -9.13 -11.24
N LEU A 546 -29.38 -10.01 -10.25
CA LEU A 546 -29.54 -9.67 -8.84
C LEU A 546 -28.45 -8.72 -8.34
N ALA A 547 -27.20 -8.91 -8.75
CA ALA A 547 -26.09 -8.02 -8.44
C ALA A 547 -26.34 -6.60 -9.00
N ASN A 548 -26.86 -6.50 -10.23
CA ASN A 548 -27.24 -5.25 -10.87
C ASN A 548 -28.36 -4.51 -10.11
N LEU A 549 -29.38 -5.23 -9.65
CA LEU A 549 -30.53 -4.64 -8.97
C LEU A 549 -30.23 -4.25 -7.52
N LEU A 550 -29.45 -5.06 -6.80
CA LEU A 550 -29.30 -4.93 -5.35
C LEU A 550 -27.97 -4.27 -4.92
N TYR A 551 -26.97 -4.29 -5.80
CA TYR A 551 -25.62 -3.80 -5.51
C TYR A 551 -25.03 -2.96 -6.65
N PRO A 552 -25.77 -1.98 -7.22
CA PRO A 552 -25.34 -1.24 -8.41
C PRO A 552 -24.01 -0.49 -8.20
N ASP A 553 -23.73 -0.04 -6.98
CA ASP A 553 -22.57 0.78 -6.65
C ASP A 553 -21.26 -0.02 -6.46
N LEU A 554 -21.34 -1.35 -6.38
CA LEU A 554 -20.17 -2.20 -6.14
C LEU A 554 -19.44 -2.52 -7.45
N ARG A 555 -18.42 -1.71 -7.76
CA ARG A 555 -17.70 -1.74 -9.04
C ARG A 555 -16.89 -3.01 -9.30
N TYR A 556 -16.42 -3.69 -8.24
CA TYR A 556 -15.74 -4.98 -8.40
C TYR A 556 -16.64 -6.06 -9.01
N LEU A 557 -17.97 -5.91 -8.91
CA LEU A 557 -18.94 -6.81 -9.51
C LEU A 557 -19.13 -6.59 -11.02
N HIS A 558 -18.55 -5.55 -11.63
CA HIS A 558 -18.70 -5.31 -13.08
C HIS A 558 -18.27 -6.50 -13.94
N ALA A 559 -17.34 -7.33 -13.46
CA ALA A 559 -16.89 -8.53 -14.16
C ALA A 559 -17.94 -9.66 -14.25
N ILE A 560 -19.04 -9.57 -13.52
CA ILE A 560 -20.11 -10.57 -13.50
C ILE A 560 -21.46 -9.98 -13.93
N ARG A 561 -21.48 -8.75 -14.46
CA ARG A 561 -22.69 -8.03 -14.84
C ARG A 561 -23.05 -8.17 -16.32
#